data_AF-A0A2E7SF67-F1
#
_entry.id   AF-A0A2E7SF67-F1
#
_cell.length_a   1.000
_cell.length_b   1.000
_cell.length_c   1.000
_cell.angle_alpha   90.00
_cell.angle_beta   90.00
_cell.angle_gamma   90.00
#
_symmetry.space_group_name_H-M   'P 1'
#
loop_
_entity.id
_entity.type
_entity.pdbx_description
1 polymer ?
#
loop_
_entity_poly.entity_id
_entity_poly.type
_entity_poly.pdbx_seq_one_letter_code
_entity_poly.pdbx_strand_id
1 'polypeptide(L)'
;MKKGVQFIRGCLLVCSIFAFHGQVAAQTIKSVAIDFQILTETRPIAHEPGTLLYESGTFSLQNKYNTVTVHGLGLDLPEGTSEVTWSVEFLNLGVGRAGLLLYDPPTIGKSHDDFWEKVNDDWELSSTESGSNFGARLAGVPMGKEDDTIIYENAETSLGKVYLSSREIADTVVLDGDNSELTAIQFEYYAALSPFGD
;
A
#
# COMPACT_ATOMS: atom_id res chain seq x y z
N MET A 1 -45.08 -32.08 -62.87
CA MET A 1 -43.90 -32.45 -62.05
C MET A 1 -42.63 -31.95 -62.73
N LYS A 2 -41.81 -31.12 -62.07
CA LYS A 2 -40.43 -30.73 -62.50
C LYS A 2 -40.39 -29.94 -63.85
N LYS A 3 -39.40 -29.08 -64.15
CA LYS A 3 -38.22 -28.59 -63.43
C LYS A 3 -38.23 -27.05 -63.41
N GLY A 4 -37.74 -26.42 -62.34
CA GLY A 4 -37.35 -25.00 -62.38
C GLY A 4 -35.93 -24.84 -62.92
N VAL A 5 -35.61 -23.67 -63.48
CA VAL A 5 -34.25 -23.32 -63.94
C VAL A 5 -33.49 -22.59 -62.82
N GLN A 6 -32.21 -22.92 -62.68
CA GLN A 6 -31.37 -22.56 -61.54
C GLN A 6 -30.57 -21.28 -61.81
N PHE A 7 -30.98 -20.16 -61.21
CA PHE A 7 -30.13 -18.97 -61.12
C PHE A 7 -29.14 -19.14 -59.96
N ILE A 8 -27.85 -19.10 -60.28
CA ILE A 8 -26.77 -19.17 -59.30
C ILE A 8 -26.72 -17.85 -58.53
N ARG A 9 -27.16 -17.87 -57.26
CA ARG A 9 -26.83 -16.80 -56.31
C ARG A 9 -25.34 -16.85 -56.00
N GLY A 10 -24.62 -15.77 -56.29
CA GLY A 10 -23.27 -15.59 -55.77
C GLY A 10 -23.33 -15.45 -54.24
N CYS A 11 -22.70 -16.36 -53.51
CA CYS A 11 -22.49 -16.20 -52.08
C CYS A 11 -21.47 -15.09 -51.84
N LEU A 12 -21.94 -13.88 -51.54
CA LEU A 12 -21.15 -12.91 -50.80
C LEU A 12 -20.78 -13.55 -49.46
N LEU A 13 -19.52 -13.92 -49.31
CA LEU A 13 -18.97 -14.41 -48.05
C LEU A 13 -18.92 -13.24 -47.08
N VAL A 14 -20.00 -13.04 -46.33
CA VAL A 14 -20.04 -12.07 -45.23
C VAL A 14 -19.12 -12.60 -44.13
N CYS A 15 -17.86 -12.19 -44.17
CA CYS A 15 -16.95 -12.32 -43.05
C CYS A 15 -17.47 -11.44 -41.91
N SER A 16 -18.35 -12.03 -41.08
CA SER A 16 -18.70 -11.49 -39.77
C SER A 16 -17.44 -11.50 -38.90
N ILE A 17 -16.71 -10.38 -38.95
CA ILE A 17 -15.62 -10.09 -38.02
C ILE A 17 -16.29 -9.93 -36.65
N PHE A 18 -16.39 -11.05 -35.93
CA PHE A 18 -16.59 -11.01 -34.49
C PHE A 18 -15.37 -10.36 -33.87
N ALA A 19 -15.45 -9.05 -33.68
CA ALA A 19 -14.56 -8.30 -32.81
C ALA A 19 -14.79 -8.78 -31.38
N PHE A 20 -14.17 -9.92 -31.05
CA PHE A 20 -14.07 -10.41 -29.68
C PHE A 20 -13.54 -9.28 -28.83
N HIS A 21 -14.20 -8.99 -27.71
CA HIS A 21 -13.96 -7.78 -26.96
C HIS A 21 -12.59 -7.85 -26.28
N GLY A 22 -11.58 -7.31 -26.96
CA GLY A 22 -10.30 -6.91 -26.39
C GLY A 22 -10.46 -5.69 -25.49
N GLN A 23 -11.43 -5.74 -24.56
CA GLN A 23 -11.48 -4.85 -23.42
C GLN A 23 -10.31 -5.25 -22.52
N VAL A 24 -9.15 -4.67 -22.79
CA VAL A 24 -7.97 -4.78 -21.93
C VAL A 24 -8.42 -4.36 -20.54
N ALA A 25 -8.47 -5.33 -19.62
CA ALA A 25 -8.85 -5.05 -18.25
C ALA A 25 -7.84 -4.06 -17.66
N ALA A 26 -8.30 -2.85 -17.34
CA ALA A 26 -7.46 -1.87 -16.67
C ALA A 26 -7.00 -2.48 -15.35
N GLN A 27 -5.69 -2.67 -15.19
CA GLN A 27 -5.11 -3.21 -13.97
C GLN A 27 -5.39 -2.20 -12.84
N THR A 28 -6.27 -2.59 -11.92
CA THR A 28 -6.84 -1.71 -10.89
C THR A 28 -6.53 -2.32 -9.52
N ILE A 29 -6.06 -1.50 -8.58
CA ILE A 29 -5.37 -1.93 -7.36
C ILE A 29 -5.84 -1.10 -6.17
N LYS A 30 -6.06 -1.74 -5.02
CA LYS A 30 -5.60 -1.38 -3.65
C LYS A 30 -6.47 -2.07 -2.60
N SER A 31 -5.84 -2.34 -1.47
CA SER A 31 -6.23 -1.71 -0.20
C SER A 31 -5.06 -0.81 0.26
N VAL A 32 -5.28 0.05 1.25
CA VAL A 32 -4.24 0.49 2.22
C VAL A 32 -4.97 0.50 3.54
N ALA A 33 -4.58 -0.39 4.44
CA ALA A 33 -5.17 -0.50 5.76
C ALA A 33 -4.28 0.22 6.79
N ILE A 34 -4.93 0.81 7.79
CA ILE A 34 -4.30 1.31 9.00
C ILE A 34 -4.96 0.52 10.13
N ASP A 35 -4.20 -0.42 10.65
CA ASP A 35 -4.60 -1.39 11.66
C ASP A 35 -3.80 -1.08 12.93
N PHE A 36 -4.47 -0.87 14.06
CA PHE A 36 -3.80 -0.52 15.31
C PHE A 36 -4.24 -1.36 16.51
N GLN A 37 -3.26 -1.84 17.26
CA GLN A 37 -3.41 -2.12 18.69
C GLN A 37 -2.89 -0.89 19.45
N ILE A 38 -3.65 -0.40 20.42
CA ILE A 38 -3.22 0.71 21.28
C ILE A 38 -2.23 0.16 22.31
N LEU A 39 -0.94 0.43 22.10
CA LEU A 39 0.12 0.04 23.01
C LEU A 39 0.52 1.26 23.87
N THR A 40 0.53 1.07 25.18
CA THR A 40 0.82 2.09 26.20
C THR A 40 2.11 1.81 26.99
N GLU A 41 2.93 0.87 26.51
CA GLU A 41 4.20 0.45 27.12
C GLU A 41 5.29 0.29 26.06
N THR A 42 6.55 0.54 26.41
CA THR A 42 7.69 0.36 25.49
C THR A 42 7.91 -1.12 25.17
N ARG A 43 7.45 -1.55 23.98
CA ARG A 43 7.43 -2.89 23.39
C ARG A 43 8.48 -3.89 23.94
N PRO A 44 8.12 -4.76 24.90
CA PRO A 44 8.97 -5.89 25.33
C PRO A 44 8.77 -7.15 24.48
N ILE A 45 7.65 -7.23 23.76
CA ILE A 45 7.20 -8.32 22.89
C ILE A 45 6.54 -7.66 21.66
N ALA A 46 6.68 -8.26 20.48
CA ALA A 46 5.99 -7.80 19.28
C ALA A 46 4.48 -8.06 19.37
N HIS A 47 3.67 -7.01 19.17
CA HIS A 47 2.21 -7.12 19.06
C HIS A 47 1.82 -7.07 17.58
N GLU A 48 1.24 -8.15 17.09
CA GLU A 48 0.69 -8.23 15.72
C GLU A 48 -0.38 -7.14 15.49
N PRO A 49 -0.54 -6.62 14.26
CA PRO A 49 -1.73 -5.83 13.91
C PRO A 49 -3.02 -6.64 14.16
N GLY A 50 -4.14 -5.98 14.50
CA GLY A 50 -5.40 -6.70 14.74
C GLY A 50 -6.71 -5.90 14.77
N THR A 51 -6.71 -4.58 15.01
CA THR A 51 -7.94 -3.75 14.88
C THR A 51 -7.78 -2.75 13.75
N LEU A 52 -8.34 -3.08 12.58
CA LEU A 52 -8.46 -2.17 11.44
C LEU A 52 -9.21 -0.88 11.86
N LEU A 53 -8.49 0.23 12.00
CA LEU A 53 -9.08 1.52 12.40
C LEU A 53 -9.51 2.33 11.16
N TYR A 54 -8.82 2.16 10.02
CA TYR A 54 -9.11 2.85 8.75
C TYR A 54 -8.68 2.02 7.53
N GLU A 55 -9.42 2.12 6.43
CA GLU A 55 -9.03 1.58 5.12
C GLU A 55 -9.26 2.61 4.01
N SER A 56 -8.26 2.87 3.17
CA SER A 56 -8.40 3.81 2.05
C SER A 56 -8.96 3.14 0.79
N GLY A 57 -9.83 3.87 0.06
CA GLY A 57 -10.24 3.52 -1.31
C GLY A 57 -9.09 3.54 -2.33
N THR A 58 -9.34 3.09 -3.57
CA THR A 58 -8.30 2.52 -4.46
C THR A 58 -7.44 3.49 -5.29
N PHE A 59 -6.21 3.08 -5.72
CA PHE A 59 -5.35 3.88 -6.63
C PHE A 59 -4.64 3.04 -7.71
N SER A 60 -4.32 3.67 -8.85
CA SER A 60 -3.52 3.01 -9.90
C SER A 60 -2.03 3.17 -9.61
N LEU A 61 -1.30 2.07 -9.40
CA LEU A 61 0.17 2.10 -9.35
C LEU A 61 0.72 2.70 -10.65
N GLN A 62 1.78 3.49 -10.53
CA GLN A 62 2.58 3.98 -11.66
C GLN A 62 3.94 3.27 -11.66
N ASN A 63 4.63 3.22 -12.81
CA ASN A 63 6.00 2.71 -12.87
C ASN A 63 6.98 3.61 -12.10
N LYS A 64 8.09 3.02 -11.67
CA LYS A 64 9.22 3.65 -10.95
C LYS A 64 8.79 4.15 -9.56
N TYR A 65 9.51 5.13 -9.03
CA TYR A 65 9.34 5.68 -7.67
C TYR A 65 8.15 6.63 -7.60
N ASN A 66 7.30 6.46 -6.60
CA ASN A 66 6.07 7.22 -6.42
C ASN A 66 5.75 7.40 -4.94
N THR A 67 5.35 8.62 -4.58
CA THR A 67 4.89 8.97 -3.23
C THR A 67 3.36 8.88 -3.17
N VAL A 68 2.84 8.24 -2.13
CA VAL A 68 1.41 8.21 -1.76
C VAL A 68 1.18 9.21 -0.64
N THR A 69 0.01 9.84 -0.60
CA THR A 69 -0.44 10.53 0.61
C THR A 69 -1.94 10.35 0.80
N VAL A 70 -2.33 10.01 2.02
CA VAL A 70 -3.72 9.89 2.47
C VAL A 70 -3.92 10.96 3.54
N HIS A 71 -4.84 11.89 3.29
CA HIS A 71 -5.18 13.01 4.19
C HIS A 71 -6.62 12.90 4.65
N GLY A 72 -6.94 13.53 5.79
CA GLY A 72 -8.29 13.52 6.35
C GLY A 72 -8.66 12.14 6.91
N LEU A 73 -7.68 11.50 7.56
CA LEU A 73 -7.89 10.23 8.26
C LEU A 73 -8.90 10.40 9.40
N GLY A 74 -8.78 11.47 10.20
CA GLY A 74 -9.75 11.82 11.24
C GLY A 74 -9.80 10.81 12.39
N LEU A 75 -8.67 10.21 12.74
CA LEU A 75 -8.62 9.06 13.64
C LEU A 75 -8.24 9.50 15.05
N ASP A 76 -9.24 9.59 15.93
CA ASP A 76 -9.06 9.80 17.36
C ASP A 76 -8.07 8.76 17.93
N LEU A 77 -6.97 9.24 18.51
CA LEU A 77 -5.98 8.43 19.23
C LEU A 77 -6.25 8.52 20.74
N PRO A 78 -6.54 7.40 21.42
CA PRO A 78 -6.73 7.42 22.87
C PRO A 78 -5.49 7.87 23.66
N GLU A 79 -5.71 8.51 24.80
CA GLU A 79 -4.65 9.03 25.68
C GLU A 79 -3.62 7.94 26.03
N GLY A 80 -2.34 8.21 25.77
CA GLY A 80 -1.23 7.27 25.97
C GLY A 80 -0.94 6.32 24.79
N THR A 81 -1.59 6.48 23.63
CA THR A 81 -1.21 5.76 22.40
C THR A 81 0.17 6.20 21.91
N SER A 82 1.20 5.40 22.15
CA SER A 82 2.58 5.71 21.73
C SER A 82 3.01 5.07 20.40
N GLU A 83 2.32 4.01 19.97
CA GLU A 83 2.66 3.26 18.75
C GLU A 83 1.43 3.09 17.85
N VAL A 84 1.64 3.12 16.54
CA VAL A 84 0.62 2.83 15.51
C VAL A 84 1.20 1.94 14.42
N THR A 85 0.39 1.07 13.82
CA THR A 85 0.79 0.28 12.66
C THR A 85 0.04 0.73 11.41
N TRP A 86 0.70 0.69 10.27
CA TRP A 86 0.14 1.01 8.95
C TRP A 86 0.57 -0.05 7.94
N SER A 87 -0.29 -0.39 6.98
CA SER A 87 -0.03 -1.44 6.00
C SER A 87 -0.31 -1.04 4.55
N VAL A 88 0.32 -1.75 3.62
CA VAL A 88 0.16 -1.57 2.18
C VAL A 88 0.04 -2.92 1.48
N GLU A 89 -1.01 -3.07 0.67
CA GLU A 89 -1.27 -4.29 -0.10
C GLU A 89 -1.12 -4.03 -1.62
N PHE A 90 -0.16 -4.73 -2.24
CA PHE A 90 0.08 -4.64 -3.68
C PHE A 90 -0.73 -5.67 -4.48
N LEU A 91 -2.03 -5.44 -4.60
CA LEU A 91 -2.95 -6.28 -5.39
C LEU A 91 -2.59 -6.33 -6.90
N ASN A 92 -3.11 -7.34 -7.60
CA ASN A 92 -3.24 -7.42 -9.07
C ASN A 92 -1.99 -7.14 -9.93
N LEU A 93 -0.77 -7.28 -9.39
CA LEU A 93 0.50 -6.98 -10.08
C LEU A 93 0.74 -7.80 -11.37
N GLY A 94 0.15 -8.98 -11.50
CA GLY A 94 0.28 -9.84 -12.68
C GLY A 94 1.70 -10.41 -12.85
N VAL A 95 2.46 -9.85 -13.80
CA VAL A 95 3.91 -10.14 -14.00
C VAL A 95 4.82 -9.02 -13.48
N GLY A 96 4.22 -7.93 -12.98
CA GLY A 96 4.94 -6.83 -12.35
C GLY A 96 5.31 -7.14 -10.91
N ARG A 97 6.02 -6.19 -10.30
CA ARG A 97 6.44 -6.23 -8.89
C ARG A 97 6.38 -4.84 -8.28
N ALA A 98 6.04 -4.75 -7.01
CA ALA A 98 6.02 -3.51 -6.24
C ALA A 98 6.61 -3.73 -4.85
N GLY A 99 6.86 -2.64 -4.12
CA GLY A 99 7.46 -2.69 -2.80
C GLY A 99 7.66 -1.30 -2.19
N LEU A 100 7.84 -1.26 -0.87
CA LEU A 100 8.10 -0.04 -0.11
C LEU A 100 9.60 0.28 -0.10
N LEU A 101 9.95 1.57 -0.04
CA LEU A 101 11.35 1.99 0.08
C LEU A 101 11.84 1.89 1.53
N LEU A 102 13.11 1.53 1.71
CA LEU A 102 13.75 1.43 3.02
C LEU A 102 14.60 2.67 3.32
N TYR A 103 14.45 3.19 4.53
CA TYR A 103 15.05 4.42 5.05
C TYR A 103 15.47 4.21 6.49
N ASP A 104 16.60 4.76 6.92
CA ASP A 104 17.10 4.57 8.29
C ASP A 104 18.18 5.62 8.67
N PRO A 105 18.13 6.25 9.86
CA PRO A 105 17.09 6.16 10.89
C PRO A 105 15.98 7.22 10.73
N PRO A 106 14.81 7.01 11.39
CA PRO A 106 13.80 8.05 11.57
C PRO A 106 14.37 9.31 12.24
N THR A 107 13.86 10.48 11.83
CA THR A 107 14.26 11.80 12.37
C THR A 107 13.23 12.41 13.31
N ILE A 108 11.99 11.90 13.30
CA ILE A 108 10.90 12.21 14.25
C ILE A 108 10.23 10.88 14.59
N GLY A 109 9.87 10.67 15.87
CA GLY A 109 9.39 9.37 16.36
C GLY A 109 10.52 8.32 16.39
N LYS A 110 10.16 7.04 16.33
CA LYS A 110 11.10 5.89 16.21
C LYS A 110 10.45 4.74 15.44
N SER A 111 11.25 3.79 14.98
CA SER A 111 10.79 2.45 14.62
C SER A 111 11.58 1.40 15.42
N HIS A 112 11.24 0.12 15.26
CA HIS A 112 11.76 -1.01 16.03
C HIS A 112 12.84 -1.83 15.30
N ASP A 113 13.28 -1.40 14.12
CA ASP A 113 14.17 -2.15 13.21
C ASP A 113 13.60 -3.51 12.74
N ASP A 114 12.27 -3.64 12.76
CA ASP A 114 11.49 -4.75 12.20
C ASP A 114 10.23 -4.26 11.47
N PHE A 115 9.60 -5.16 10.71
CA PHE A 115 8.33 -4.94 10.03
C PHE A 115 7.51 -6.23 10.00
N TRP A 116 6.23 -6.15 9.62
CA TRP A 116 5.33 -7.28 9.49
C TRP A 116 5.08 -7.65 8.02
N GLU A 117 4.99 -8.93 7.73
CA GLU A 117 4.51 -9.43 6.44
C GLU A 117 3.37 -10.44 6.66
N LYS A 118 2.31 -10.34 5.85
CA LYS A 118 1.12 -11.18 6.00
C LYS A 118 1.25 -12.50 5.25
N VAL A 119 1.10 -13.60 5.97
CA VAL A 119 1.42 -14.96 5.50
C VAL A 119 0.28 -15.91 5.87
N ASN A 120 -0.51 -16.32 4.86
CA ASN A 120 -1.72 -17.15 5.06
C ASN A 120 -2.76 -16.50 5.99
N ASP A 121 -2.96 -15.20 5.84
CA ASP A 121 -3.82 -14.31 6.66
C ASP A 121 -3.31 -13.99 8.08
N ASP A 122 -2.34 -14.73 8.61
CA ASP A 122 -1.61 -14.42 9.86
C ASP A 122 -0.50 -13.36 9.61
N TRP A 123 -0.05 -12.65 10.66
CA TRP A 123 1.06 -11.68 10.57
C TRP A 123 2.38 -12.27 11.08
N GLU A 124 3.41 -12.35 10.23
CA GLU A 124 4.76 -12.78 10.60
C GLU A 124 5.72 -11.59 10.74
N LEU A 125 6.50 -11.55 11.83
CA LEU A 125 7.52 -10.51 12.05
C LEU A 125 8.78 -10.79 11.20
N SER A 126 9.30 -9.76 10.57
CA SER A 126 10.35 -9.81 9.55
C SER A 126 11.33 -8.63 9.69
N SER A 127 12.48 -8.71 9.03
CA SER A 127 13.54 -7.68 9.07
C SER A 127 14.50 -7.84 7.89
N THR A 128 15.40 -6.87 7.67
CA THR A 128 16.51 -7.02 6.71
C THR A 128 17.88 -6.91 7.40
N GLU A 129 18.92 -7.47 6.77
CA GLU A 129 20.30 -7.42 7.29
C GLU A 129 20.87 -6.00 7.47
N SER A 130 20.20 -4.97 6.93
CA SER A 130 20.72 -3.59 6.92
C SER A 130 19.61 -2.55 6.74
N GLY A 131 18.81 -2.38 7.79
CA GLY A 131 17.69 -1.43 7.88
C GLY A 131 16.36 -2.06 7.46
N SER A 132 15.37 -1.96 8.35
CA SER A 132 14.04 -2.57 8.19
C SER A 132 12.91 -1.54 8.05
N ASN A 133 13.19 -0.29 8.39
CA ASN A 133 12.19 0.77 8.58
C ASN A 133 11.76 1.33 7.21
N PHE A 134 10.45 1.49 6.95
CA PHE A 134 10.00 2.01 5.66
C PHE A 134 9.96 3.54 5.60
N GLY A 135 10.08 4.06 4.37
CA GLY A 135 9.96 5.49 4.08
C GLY A 135 8.53 5.98 4.24
N ALA A 136 8.22 6.54 5.41
CA ALA A 136 6.92 7.09 5.76
C ALA A 136 7.01 8.35 6.63
N ARG A 137 5.96 9.17 6.56
CA ARG A 137 5.72 10.39 7.33
C ARG A 137 4.29 10.38 7.82
N LEU A 138 4.07 10.49 9.12
CA LEU A 138 2.72 10.59 9.71
C LEU A 138 2.51 12.01 10.28
N ALA A 139 1.31 12.54 10.10
CA ALA A 139 0.88 13.82 10.65
C ALA A 139 -0.31 13.63 11.59
N GLY A 140 -0.39 14.46 12.62
CA GLY A 140 -1.41 14.39 13.65
C GLY A 140 -1.42 15.60 14.59
N VAL A 141 -2.46 15.67 15.43
CA VAL A 141 -2.65 16.76 16.40
C VAL A 141 -2.10 16.32 17.77
N PRO A 142 -1.10 17.01 18.34
CA PRO A 142 -0.59 16.68 19.66
C PRO A 142 -1.60 16.98 20.77
N MET A 143 -1.55 16.23 21.87
CA MET A 143 -2.53 16.30 22.94
C MET A 143 -2.67 17.73 23.50
N GLY A 144 -3.89 18.28 23.44
CA GLY A 144 -4.17 19.65 23.85
C GLY A 144 -3.65 20.74 22.90
N LYS A 145 -3.56 20.46 21.60
CA LYS A 145 -3.33 21.43 20.51
C LYS A 145 -4.54 21.53 19.58
N GLU A 146 -4.49 22.52 18.68
CA GLU A 146 -5.43 22.69 17.58
C GLU A 146 -4.74 22.57 16.19
N ASP A 147 -3.41 22.69 16.15
CA ASP A 147 -2.59 22.62 14.93
C ASP A 147 -2.04 21.20 14.68
N ASP A 148 -2.08 20.78 13.41
CA ASP A 148 -1.48 19.54 12.89
C ASP A 148 0.05 19.67 12.74
N THR A 149 0.81 18.62 13.07
CA THR A 149 2.27 18.56 12.94
C THR A 149 2.72 17.18 12.44
N ILE A 150 3.96 17.09 11.96
CA ILE A 150 4.59 15.79 11.70
C ILE A 150 4.96 15.15 13.04
N ILE A 151 4.51 13.91 13.24
CA ILE A 151 4.64 13.13 14.48
C ILE A 151 5.43 11.81 14.28
N TYR A 152 5.74 11.45 13.04
CA TYR A 152 6.76 10.47 12.68
C TYR A 152 7.37 10.85 11.32
N GLU A 153 8.67 10.67 11.17
CA GLU A 153 9.41 10.98 9.95
C GLU A 153 10.53 9.97 9.70
N ASN A 154 10.49 9.29 8.56
CA ASN A 154 11.57 8.43 8.06
C ASN A 154 11.75 8.55 6.53
N ALA A 155 11.53 9.72 5.92
CA ALA A 155 11.76 9.95 4.48
C ALA A 155 13.07 10.70 4.15
N GLU A 156 13.90 11.02 5.15
CA GLU A 156 15.11 11.83 4.96
C GLU A 156 16.37 11.00 4.62
N THR A 157 16.59 9.85 5.27
CA THR A 157 17.83 9.05 5.13
C THR A 157 17.62 7.77 4.31
N SER A 158 17.56 7.88 2.99
CA SER A 158 17.30 6.73 2.10
C SER A 158 18.45 5.72 2.08
N LEU A 159 18.12 4.43 2.23
CA LEU A 159 19.08 3.33 2.08
C LEU A 159 19.30 2.90 0.61
N GLY A 160 18.58 3.50 -0.34
CA GLY A 160 18.64 3.13 -1.76
C GLY A 160 18.10 1.72 -2.06
N LYS A 161 17.25 1.18 -1.19
CA LYS A 161 16.69 -0.18 -1.25
C LYS A 161 15.16 -0.14 -1.33
N VAL A 162 14.59 -1.22 -1.86
CA VAL A 162 13.14 -1.47 -1.92
C VAL A 162 12.89 -2.87 -1.37
N TYR A 163 11.98 -3.01 -0.42
CA TYR A 163 11.47 -4.31 0.00
C TYR A 163 10.32 -4.71 -0.92
N LEU A 164 10.60 -5.61 -1.87
CA LEU A 164 9.64 -6.08 -2.88
C LEU A 164 8.85 -7.28 -2.34
N SER A 165 7.52 -7.17 -2.28
CA SER A 165 6.63 -8.30 -1.99
C SER A 165 5.34 -8.24 -2.79
N SER A 166 4.63 -9.37 -2.84
CA SER A 166 3.25 -9.51 -3.31
C SER A 166 2.27 -9.83 -2.17
N ARG A 167 2.71 -9.65 -0.92
CA ARG A 167 1.89 -9.77 0.31
C ARG A 167 1.50 -8.38 0.80
N GLU A 168 0.60 -8.33 1.78
CA GLU A 168 0.41 -7.14 2.61
C GLU A 168 1.64 -7.00 3.53
N ILE A 169 2.20 -5.79 3.61
CA ILE A 169 3.35 -5.44 4.45
C ILE A 169 2.90 -4.34 5.42
N ALA A 170 3.34 -4.37 6.67
CA ALA A 170 3.06 -3.31 7.66
C ALA A 170 4.29 -2.95 8.51
N ASP A 171 4.30 -1.74 9.10
CA ASP A 171 5.38 -1.23 9.96
C ASP A 171 4.77 -0.56 11.20
N THR A 172 5.29 -0.88 12.38
CA THR A 172 4.82 -0.39 13.69
C THR A 172 5.73 0.73 14.15
N VAL A 173 5.24 1.97 14.07
CA VAL A 173 6.03 3.18 14.33
C VAL A 173 5.66 3.80 15.67
N VAL A 174 6.67 4.27 16.39
CA VAL A 174 6.53 5.02 17.65
C VAL A 174 6.38 6.50 17.31
N LEU A 175 5.29 7.11 17.77
CA LEU A 175 4.98 8.52 17.56
C LEU A 175 5.83 9.43 18.46
N ASP A 176 6.06 10.67 18.03
CA ASP A 176 6.64 11.72 18.88
C ASP A 176 5.56 12.39 19.74
N GLY A 177 5.71 12.26 21.06
CA GLY A 177 4.78 12.80 22.07
C GLY A 177 3.42 12.10 22.14
N ASP A 178 2.58 12.58 23.07
CA ASP A 178 1.17 12.18 23.16
C ASP A 178 0.35 12.92 22.09
N ASN A 179 -0.39 12.17 21.29
CA ASN A 179 -1.21 12.70 20.19
C ASN A 179 -2.68 12.33 20.37
N SER A 180 -3.59 13.22 19.97
CA SER A 180 -5.04 13.03 20.08
C SER A 180 -5.71 12.64 18.75
N GLU A 181 -5.07 12.90 17.61
CA GLU A 181 -5.60 12.55 16.29
C GLU A 181 -4.46 12.19 15.33
N LEU A 182 -4.64 11.15 14.50
CA LEU A 182 -3.85 10.93 13.30
C LEU A 182 -4.60 11.52 12.09
N THR A 183 -4.02 12.52 11.43
CA THR A 183 -4.66 13.32 10.36
C THR A 183 -4.28 12.83 8.96
N ALA A 184 -3.04 12.36 8.77
CA ALA A 184 -2.52 11.95 7.48
C ALA A 184 -1.35 10.94 7.57
N ILE A 185 -1.16 10.17 6.50
CA ILE A 185 0.04 9.37 6.25
C ILE A 185 0.55 9.56 4.82
N GLN A 186 1.87 9.69 4.68
CA GLN A 186 2.61 9.70 3.43
C GLN A 186 3.61 8.53 3.43
N PHE A 187 3.75 7.82 2.32
CA PHE A 187 4.74 6.73 2.16
C PHE A 187 5.22 6.62 0.71
N GLU A 188 6.36 5.96 0.49
CA GLU A 188 6.93 5.77 -0.85
C GLU A 188 6.93 4.31 -1.32
N TYR A 189 6.56 4.09 -2.58
CA TYR A 189 6.69 2.80 -3.24
C TYR A 189 7.50 2.89 -4.54
N TYR A 190 8.08 1.76 -4.92
CA TYR A 190 8.60 1.52 -6.26
C TYR A 190 7.76 0.42 -6.93
N ALA A 191 7.40 0.59 -8.20
CA ALA A 191 6.81 -0.48 -9.00
C ALA A 191 7.48 -0.64 -10.36
N ALA A 192 7.54 -1.89 -10.84
CA ALA A 192 7.89 -2.26 -12.20
C ALA A 192 6.77 -3.14 -12.76
N LEU A 193 5.83 -2.52 -13.47
CA LEU A 193 4.61 -3.15 -13.98
C LEU A 193 4.81 -3.76 -15.38
N SER A 194 5.83 -3.28 -16.12
CA SER A 194 6.27 -3.85 -17.41
C SER A 194 7.52 -4.73 -17.19
N PRO A 195 7.53 -6.01 -17.64
CA PRO A 195 8.71 -6.86 -17.59
C PRO A 195 9.80 -6.47 -18.62
N PHE A 196 9.50 -5.51 -19.51
CA PHE A 196 10.42 -5.03 -20.55
C PHE A 196 10.90 -3.59 -20.34
N GLY A 197 10.43 -2.91 -19.27
CA GLY A 197 10.66 -1.49 -19.03
C GLY A 197 9.70 -0.55 -19.79
N ASP A 198 10.00 0.75 -19.71
CA ASP A 198 9.47 1.83 -20.57
C ASP A 198 10.64 2.48 -21.32
#